data_AF-A0A947F167-F1
#
_entry.id   AF-A0A947F167-F1
#
_cell.length_a   1.000
_cell.length_b   1.000
_cell.length_c   1.000
_cell.angle_alpha   90.00
_cell.angle_beta   90.00
_cell.angle_gamma   90.00
#
_symmetry.space_group_name_H-M   'P 1'
#
loop_
_entity.id
_entity.type
_entity.pdbx_description
1 polymer ?
#
loop_
_entity_poly.entity_id
_entity_poly.type
_entity_poly.pdbx_seq_one_letter_code
_entity_poly.pdbx_strand_id
1 'polypeptide(L)' 'MTEELKERTLPFKCEILDKEPQEVKNIFGGASCTIPPDAIAVYDTIMGMQVMPNPDWEIVRKGIDWFIEHEPEAYMVLLD' A
#
# COMPACT_ATOMS: atom_id res chain seq x y z
N MET A 1 -21.71 9.71 -0.23
CA MET A 1 -21.87 8.25 -0.09
C MET A 1 -20.55 7.76 0.49
N THR A 2 -20.50 7.54 1.80
CA THR A 2 -19.33 7.01 2.49
C THR A 2 -19.22 5.54 2.09
N GLU A 3 -18.40 5.25 1.09
CA GLU A 3 -18.13 3.88 0.64
C GLU A 3 -17.56 3.11 1.82
N GLU A 4 -18.30 2.08 2.21
CA GLU A 4 -17.91 1.09 3.18
C GLU A 4 -16.55 0.53 2.74
N LEU A 5 -15.50 0.86 3.50
CA LEU A 5 -14.22 0.16 3.54
C LEU A 5 -14.54 -1.34 3.69
N LYS A 6 -14.71 -2.03 2.56
CA LYS A 6 -14.87 -3.48 2.54
C LYS A 6 -13.67 -4.04 3.28
N GLU A 7 -13.93 -4.78 4.35
CA GLU A 7 -12.94 -5.53 5.13
C GLU A 7 -12.22 -6.53 4.20
N ARG A 8 -11.27 -6.04 3.41
CA ARG A 8 -10.35 -6.86 2.63
C ARG A 8 -9.36 -7.47 3.61
N THR A 9 -9.01 -8.73 3.40
CA THR A 9 -8.03 -9.42 4.25
C THR A 9 -6.67 -8.75 4.04
N LEU A 10 -6.25 -7.94 5.00
CA LEU A 10 -4.95 -7.28 4.94
C LEU A 10 -3.82 -8.30 5.15
N PRO A 11 -2.65 -8.11 4.51
CA PRO A 11 -1.54 -9.06 4.58
C PRO A 11 -0.88 -9.08 5.97
N PHE A 12 -1.07 -8.03 6.76
CA PHE A 12 -0.58 -7.86 8.12
C PHE A 12 -1.47 -6.84 8.86
N LYS A 13 -1.29 -6.74 10.17
CA LYS A 13 -2.03 -5.78 11.00
C LYS A 13 -1.49 -4.36 10.75
N CYS A 14 -2.12 -3.61 9.86
CA CYS A 14 -1.88 -2.18 9.65
C CYS A 14 -3.09 -1.35 10.08
N GLU A 15 -2.84 -0.13 10.54
CA GLU A 15 -3.89 0.82 10.93
C GLU A 15 -4.27 1.68 9.73
N ILE A 16 -5.53 1.62 9.32
CA ILE A 16 -6.08 2.48 8.27
C ILE A 16 -6.44 3.81 8.92
N LEU A 17 -5.60 4.83 8.68
CA LEU A 17 -5.80 6.18 9.23
C LEU A 17 -6.68 7.05 8.33
N ASP A 18 -6.58 6.85 7.01
CA ASP A 18 -7.33 7.60 6.02
C ASP A 18 -8.72 7.01 5.76
N LYS A 19 -9.70 7.87 5.51
CA LYS A 19 -11.08 7.47 5.20
C LYS A 19 -11.45 7.68 3.73
N GLU A 20 -10.58 8.33 2.99
CA GLU A 20 -10.80 8.69 1.59
C GLU A 20 -9.62 8.19 0.74
N PRO A 21 -9.86 7.80 -0.52
CA PRO A 21 -8.79 7.43 -1.43
C PRO A 21 -7.87 8.63 -1.69
N GLN A 22 -6.56 8.39 -1.73
CA GLN A 22 -5.55 9.42 -1.92
C GLN A 22 -4.71 9.12 -3.15
N GLU A 23 -4.31 10.18 -3.85
CA GLU A 23 -3.31 10.09 -4.91
C GLU A 23 -1.91 9.96 -4.29
N VAL A 24 -1.28 8.82 -4.53
CA VAL A 24 0.10 8.56 -4.12
C VAL A 24 1.01 8.69 -5.34
N LYS A 25 2.09 9.46 -5.18
CA LYS A 25 3.09 9.67 -6.23
C LYS A 25 4.27 8.74 -6.02
N ASN A 26 4.73 8.08 -7.07
CA ASN A 26 5.94 7.27 -7.02
C ASN A 26 7.17 8.17 -6.74
N ILE A 27 7.95 7.78 -5.74
CA ILE A 27 9.17 8.49 -5.33
C ILE A 27 10.35 8.29 -6.30
N PHE A 28 10.32 7.23 -7.13
CA PHE A 28 11.35 6.85 -8.09
C PHE A 28 11.13 7.44 -9.50
N GLY A 29 9.94 7.94 -9.82
CA GLY A 29 9.64 8.52 -11.14
C GLY A 29 8.19 8.99 -11.30
N GLY A 30 7.94 9.99 -12.15
CA GLY A 30 6.80 10.92 -12.12
C GLY A 30 5.36 10.42 -12.35
N ALA A 31 5.06 9.13 -12.20
CA ALA A 31 3.70 8.62 -12.22
C ALA A 31 3.05 8.68 -10.82
N SER A 32 1.74 8.86 -10.79
CA SER A 32 0.91 8.79 -9.59
C SER A 32 -0.25 7.82 -9.81
N CYS A 33 -0.75 7.24 -8.72
CA CYS A 33 -1.90 6.35 -8.72
C CYS A 33 -2.82 6.72 -7.56
N THR A 34 -4.13 6.72 -7.79
CA THR A 34 -5.12 6.89 -6.73
C THR A 34 -5.43 5.53 -6.14
N ILE A 35 -5.08 5.32 -4.88
CA ILE A 35 -5.30 4.06 -4.17
C ILE A 35 -6.25 4.23 -2.99
N PRO A 36 -7.02 3.19 -2.63
CA PRO A 36 -7.93 3.26 -1.50
C PRO A 36 -7.16 3.26 -0.16
N PRO A 37 -7.78 3.74 0.93
CA PRO A 37 -7.11 3.90 2.23
C PRO A 37 -6.52 2.63 2.83
N ASP A 38 -7.08 1.45 2.56
CA ASP A 38 -6.48 0.16 2.92
C ASP A 38 -5.15 -0.07 2.22
N ALA A 39 -5.09 0.19 0.91
CA ALA A 39 -3.87 0.07 0.12
C ALA A 39 -2.83 1.13 0.54
N ILE A 40 -3.26 2.35 0.91
CA ILE A 40 -2.35 3.37 1.48
C ILE A 40 -1.66 2.83 2.73
N ALA A 41 -2.41 2.24 3.66
CA ALA A 41 -1.84 1.68 4.89
C ALA A 41 -0.83 0.55 4.61
N VAL A 42 -1.09 -0.29 3.62
CA VAL A 42 -0.15 -1.34 3.19
C VAL A 42 1.09 -0.71 2.53
N TYR A 43 0.93 0.28 1.64
CA TYR A 43 2.03 0.98 0.99
C TYR A 43 2.94 1.68 1.99
N ASP A 44 2.38 2.44 2.93
CA ASP A 44 3.12 3.12 3.98
C ASP A 44 3.90 2.13 4.86
N THR A 45 3.32 0.96 5.13
CA THR A 45 4.03 -0.09 5.87
C THR A 45 5.21 -0.65 5.06
N ILE A 46 5.04 -0.92 3.76
CA ILE A 46 6.12 -1.40 2.88
C ILE A 46 7.24 -0.35 2.83
N MET A 47 6.91 0.91 2.56
CA MET A 47 7.88 2.01 2.46
C MET A 47 8.58 2.26 3.79
N GLY A 48 7.81 2.28 4.88
CA GLY A 48 8.34 2.42 6.25
C GLY A 48 9.31 1.29 6.59
N MET A 49 9.00 0.05 6.22
CA MET A 49 9.88 -1.09 6.48
C MET A 49 11.19 -0.99 5.67
N GLN A 50 11.14 -0.51 4.42
CA GLN A 50 12.34 -0.35 3.58
C GLN A 50 13.36 0.66 4.14
N VAL A 51 12.92 1.66 4.90
CA VAL A 51 13.80 2.68 5.50
C VAL A 51 14.24 2.35 6.94
N MET A 52 13.72 1.26 7.53
CA MET A 52 14.13 0.83 8.87
C MET A 52 15.56 0.29 8.89
N PRO A 53 16.31 0.46 10.00
CA PRO A 53 17.68 -0.06 10.12
C PRO A 53 17.76 -1.60 10.10
N ASN A 54 16.70 -2.29 10.53
CA ASN A 54 16.54 -3.74 10.45
C ASN A 54 15.19 -4.07 9.79
N PRO A 55 15.12 -4.02 8.45
CA PRO A 55 13.88 -4.22 7.72
C PRO A 55 13.39 -5.67 7.84
N ASP A 56 12.11 -5.85 8.17
CA ASP A 56 11.44 -7.14 8.05
C ASP A 56 10.98 -7.34 6.59
N TRP A 57 11.84 -8.02 5.82
CA TRP A 57 11.57 -8.30 4.41
C TRP A 57 10.38 -9.24 4.20
N GLU A 58 9.93 -9.99 5.20
CA GLU A 58 8.71 -10.79 5.07
C GLU A 58 7.47 -9.91 5.00
N ILE A 59 7.44 -8.81 5.77
CA ILE A 59 6.36 -7.83 5.74
C ILE A 59 6.32 -7.14 4.37
N VAL A 60 7.49 -6.72 3.87
CA VAL A 60 7.62 -6.09 2.54
C VAL A 60 7.09 -7.03 1.47
N ARG A 61 7.52 -8.30 1.48
CA ARG A 61 7.11 -9.28 0.49
C ARG A 61 5.62 -9.60 0.54
N LYS A 62 5.05 -9.79 1.74
CA LYS A 62 3.61 -10.00 1.92
C LYS A 62 2.78 -8.79 1.44
N GLY A 63 3.29 -7.58 1.67
CA GLY A 63 2.68 -6.36 1.17
C GLY A 63 2.68 -6.31 -0.36
N ILE A 64 3.83 -6.59 -0.99
CA ILE A 64 3.95 -6.63 -2.46
C ILE A 64 3.03 -7.72 -3.05
N ASP A 65 3.05 -8.93 -2.51
CA ASP A 65 2.20 -10.04 -2.98
C ASP A 65 0.71 -9.66 -2.91
N TRP A 66 0.30 -8.97 -1.85
CA TRP A 66 -1.06 -8.46 -1.68
C TRP A 66 -1.40 -7.37 -2.71
N PHE A 67 -0.46 -6.44 -2.96
CA PHE A 67 -0.62 -5.41 -3.99
C PHE A 67 -0.77 -6.02 -5.39
N ILE A 68 -0.03 -7.08 -5.71
CA ILE A 68 -0.14 -7.79 -6.98
C ILE A 68 -1.55 -8.41 -7.15
N GLU A 69 -2.13 -8.96 -6.07
CA GLU A 69 -3.44 -9.60 -6.12
C GLU A 69 -4.62 -8.60 -6.14
N HIS A 70 -4.52 -7.52 -5.36
CA HIS A 70 -5.64 -6.60 -5.13
C HIS A 70 -5.53 -5.26 -5.85
N GLU A 71 -4.32 -4.75 -6.06
CA GLU A 71 -4.06 -3.42 -6.62
C GLU A 71 -2.91 -3.47 -7.66
N PRO A 72 -3.05 -4.28 -8.73
CA PRO A 72 -1.96 -4.55 -9.67
C PRO A 72 -1.49 -3.29 -10.43
N GLU A 73 -2.38 -2.33 -10.69
CA GLU A 73 -2.00 -1.06 -11.30
C GLU A 73 -1.11 -0.23 -10.37
N ALA A 74 -1.48 -0.16 -9.08
CA ALA A 74 -0.68 0.52 -8.08
C ALA A 74 0.67 -0.15 -7.85
N TYR A 75 0.72 -1.49 -7.90
CA TYR A 75 1.97 -2.24 -7.87
C TYR A 75 2.92 -1.78 -9.00
N MET A 76 2.44 -1.80 -10.24
CA MET A 76 3.24 -1.42 -11.42
C MET A 76 3.67 0.07 -11.39
N VAL A 77 2.89 0.94 -10.75
CA VAL A 77 3.18 2.38 -10.69
C VAL A 77 4.06 2.75 -9.51
N LEU A 78 3.88 2.13 -8.35
CA LEU A 78 4.50 2.56 -7.08
C LEU A 78 5.60 1.62 -6.57
N LEU A 79 5.57 0.33 -6.92
CA LEU A 79 6.37 -0.73 -6.28
C LEU A 79 7.23 -1.57 -7.24
N ASP A 80 7.04 -1.45 -8.57
CA ASP A 80 7.93 -2.02 -9.62
C ASP A 80 9.17 -1.14 -9.86
#